data_AF-A0A961PTX0-F1
#
_entry.id   AF-A0A961PTX0-F1
#
_cell.length_a   1.000
_cell.length_b   1.000
_cell.length_c   1.000
_cell.angle_alpha   90.00
_cell.angle_beta   90.00
_cell.angle_gamma   90.00
#
_symmetry.space_group_name_H-M   'P 1'
#
loop_
_entity.id
_entity.type
_entity.pdbx_description
1 polymer ?
#
loop_
_entity_poly.entity_id
_entity_poly.type
_entity_poly.pdbx_seq_one_letter_code
_entity_poly.pdbx_strand_id
1 'polypeptide(L)' 'TNASKIALAYLVDHLCLGGFQLLDTQFITGHLLSLGALEISREDYLHRLALAIDADAEFRTQLPLVSTPGGILQRNTQTS' A
#
# COMPACT_ATOMS: atom_id res chain seq x y z
N THR A 1 18.19 -7.06 8.74
CA THR A 1 16.86 -7.59 9.14
C THR A 1 15.81 -6.91 8.27
N ASN A 2 15.17 -7.63 7.33
CA ASN A 2 14.30 -7.04 6.30
C ASN A 2 12.84 -7.48 6.39
N ALA A 3 12.47 -8.19 7.46
CA ALA A 3 11.15 -8.80 7.59
C ALA A 3 10.01 -7.77 7.56
N SER A 4 10.14 -6.62 8.23
CA SER A 4 9.12 -5.57 8.23
C SER A 4 8.93 -4.93 6.84
N LYS A 5 10.04 -4.70 6.12
CA LYS A 5 10.00 -4.17 4.75
C LYS A 5 9.31 -5.12 3.79
N ILE A 6 9.62 -6.41 3.88
CA ILE A 6 8.97 -7.44 3.08
C ILE A 6 7.48 -7.52 3.45
N ALA A 7 7.14 -7.60 4.74
CA ALA A 7 5.75 -7.65 5.19
C ALA A 7 4.93 -6.45 4.68
N LEU A 8 5.47 -5.24 4.74
CA LEU A 8 4.78 -4.06 4.23
C LEU A 8 4.63 -4.08 2.71
N ALA A 9 5.65 -4.53 1.96
CA ALA A 9 5.54 -4.66 0.51
C ALA A 9 4.44 -5.66 0.10
N TYR A 10 4.34 -6.79 0.79
CA TYR A 10 3.25 -7.76 0.60
C TYR A 10 1.89 -7.20 0.99
N LEU A 11 1.80 -6.44 2.08
CA LEU A 11 0.56 -5.80 2.50
C LEU A 11 0.08 -4.78 1.47
N VAL A 12 0.95 -3.88 1.02
CA VAL A 12 0.61 -2.86 0.01
C VAL A 12 0.17 -3.53 -1.28
N ASP A 13 0.88 -4.56 -1.71
CA ASP A 13 0.53 -5.33 -2.90
C ASP A 13 -0.87 -5.97 -2.80
N HIS A 14 -1.17 -6.59 -1.66
CA HIS A 14 -2.47 -7.18 -1.39
C HIS A 14 -3.59 -6.13 -1.37
N LEU A 15 -3.34 -4.98 -0.74
CA LEU A 15 -4.30 -3.87 -0.69
C LEU A 15 -4.55 -3.31 -2.10
N CYS A 16 -3.52 -3.16 -2.94
CA CYS A 16 -3.69 -2.73 -4.32
C CYS A 16 -4.52 -3.73 -5.14
N LEU A 17 -4.29 -5.04 -4.99
CA LEU A 17 -5.11 -6.08 -5.64
C LEU A 17 -6.56 -6.06 -5.17
N GLY A 18 -6.78 -5.72 -3.90
CA GLY A 18 -8.10 -5.57 -3.29
C GLY A 18 -8.81 -4.26 -3.61
N GLY A 19 -8.23 -3.36 -4.41
CA GLY A 19 -8.84 -2.07 -4.78
C GLY A 19 -8.70 -0.96 -3.73
N PHE A 20 -7.92 -1.18 -2.67
CA PHE A 20 -7.70 -0.15 -1.65
C PHE A 20 -6.83 0.99 -2.21
N GLN A 21 -7.23 2.23 -1.93
CA GLN A 21 -6.58 3.43 -2.46
C GLN A 21 -5.73 4.19 -1.43
N LEU A 22 -5.91 3.91 -0.14
CA LEU A 22 -5.24 4.63 0.95
C LEU A 22 -4.80 3.67 2.06
N LEU A 23 -3.52 3.74 2.44
CA LEU A 23 -2.96 3.12 3.64
C LEU A 23 -2.38 4.22 4.53
N ASP A 24 -3.00 4.43 5.69
CA ASP A 24 -2.65 5.50 6.63
C ASP A 24 -1.86 4.93 7.82
N THR A 25 -0.76 5.59 8.17
CA THR A 25 0.12 5.24 9.31
C THR A 25 0.06 6.24 10.46
N GLN A 26 -0.87 7.21 10.40
CA GLN A 26 -1.15 8.28 11.37
C GLN A 26 -0.02 9.28 11.62
N PHE A 27 1.23 8.80 11.73
CA PHE A 27 2.43 9.60 11.94
C PHE A 27 3.55 9.11 11.03
N ILE A 28 4.33 10.05 10.52
CA ILE A 28 5.53 9.73 9.74
C ILE A 28 6.71 9.47 10.68
N THR A 29 7.52 8.46 10.36
CA THR A 29 8.79 8.18 11.04
C THR A 29 9.88 7.95 9.99
N GLY A 30 11.15 8.09 10.39
CA GLY A 30 12.27 7.77 9.48
C GLY A 30 12.21 6.35 8.92
N HIS A 31 11.69 5.39 9.69
CA HIS A 31 11.47 4.03 9.20
C HIS A 31 10.42 3.99 8.08
N LEU A 32 9.27 4.65 8.27
CA LEU A 32 8.19 4.67 7.28
C LEU A 32 8.61 5.40 5.99
N LEU A 33 9.37 6.49 6.10
CA LEU A 33 9.97 7.18 4.93
C LEU A 33 10.89 6.25 4.14
N SER A 34 11.74 5.48 4.83
CA SER A 34 12.62 4.50 4.17
C SER A 34 11.87 3.38 3.44
N LEU A 35 10.58 3.20 3.75
CA LEU A 35 9.68 2.24 3.14
C LEU A 35 8.78 2.84 2.06
N GLY A 36 8.88 4.15 1.79
CA GLY A 36 8.13 4.83 0.74
C GLY A 36 6.85 5.53 1.21
N ALA A 37 6.62 5.66 2.53
CA ALA A 37 5.52 6.48 3.03
C ALA A 37 5.76 7.96 2.69
N LEU A 38 4.67 8.69 2.44
CA LEU A 38 4.68 10.11 2.12
C LEU A 38 3.89 10.88 3.17
N GLU A 39 4.44 12.01 3.62
CA GLU A 39 3.68 12.98 4.39
C GLU A 39 2.88 13.87 3.42
N ILE A 40 1.62 14.08 3.73
CA ILE A 40 0.70 14.90 2.94
C ILE A 40 -0.01 15.89 3.85
N SER A 41 -0.56 16.97 3.28
CA SER A 41 -1.37 17.90 4.05
C SER A 41 -2.64 17.24 4.57
N ARG A 42 -3.20 17.76 5.66
CA ARG A 42 -4.49 17.29 6.19
C ARG A 42 -5.62 17.43 5.15
N GLU A 43 -5.58 18.48 4.34
CA GLU A 43 -6.55 18.71 3.27
C GLU A 43 -6.46 17.61 2.20
N ASP A 44 -5.25 17.31 1.72
CA ASP A 44 -5.01 16.24 0.75
C ASP A 44 -5.43 14.88 1.31
N TYR A 45 -5.13 14.63 2.59
CA TYR A 45 -5.55 13.41 3.27
C TYR A 45 -7.07 13.26 3.27
N LEU A 46 -7.80 14.30 3.70
CA LEU A 46 -9.27 14.24 3.75
C LEU A 46 -9.88 14.06 2.36
N HIS A 47 -9.31 14.70 1.33
CA HIS A 47 -9.73 14.51 -0.04
C HIS A 47 -9.55 13.05 -0.50
N ARG A 48 -8.36 12.48 -0.29
CA ARG A 48 -8.07 11.08 -0.63
C ARG A 48 -8.90 10.10 0.18
N LEU A 49 -9.13 10.39 1.46
CA LEU A 49 -9.94 9.56 2.35
C LEU A 49 -11.40 9.51 1.89
N ALA A 50 -11.98 10.65 1.49
CA ALA A 50 -13.33 10.68 0.94
C ALA A 50 -13.46 9.76 -0.29
N LEU A 51 -12.51 9.84 -1.23
CA LEU A 51 -12.48 8.96 -2.40
C LEU A 51 -12.29 7.48 -2.02
N ALA A 52 -11.44 7.19 -1.04
CA ALA A 52 -11.14 5.83 -0.61
C ALA A 52 -12.30 5.17 0.16
N ILE A 53 -13.12 5.94 0.87
CA ILE A 53 -14.31 5.43 1.57
C ILE A 53 -15.42 5.03 0.59
N ASP A 54 -15.56 5.78 -0.51
CA ASP A 54 -16.58 5.51 -1.53
C ASP A 54 -16.14 4.44 -2.55
N ALA A 55 -14.89 4.01 -2.52
CA ALA A 55 -14.35 3.01 -3.43
C ALA A 55 -14.74 1.57 -3.02
N ASP A 56 -15.15 0.76 -3.99
CA ASP A 56 -15.29 -0.67 -3.79
C ASP A 56 -13.91 -1.31 -3.55
N ALA A 57 -13.76 -1.96 -2.40
CA ALA A 57 -12.53 -2.68 -2.05
C ALA A 57 -12.86 -3.99 -1.33
N GLU A 58 -12.12 -5.05 -1.64
CA GLU A 58 -12.27 -6.36 -1.01
C GLU A 58 -10.96 -6.79 -0.37
N PHE A 59 -10.95 -6.92 0.95
CA PHE A 59 -9.74 -7.40 1.64
C PHE A 59 -9.49 -8.89 1.44
N ARG A 60 -10.55 -9.67 1.19
CA ARG A 60 -10.50 -11.13 1.06
C ARG A 60 -10.41 -11.61 -0.38
N THR A 61 -9.77 -10.84 -1.26
CA THR A 61 -9.58 -11.28 -2.65
C THR A 61 -8.94 -12.67 -2.67
N GLN A 62 -9.57 -13.60 -3.39
CA GLN A 62 -9.04 -14.95 -3.61
C GLN A 62 -7.82 -14.96 -4.57
N LEU A 63 -7.33 -13.78 -4.96
CA LEU A 63 -6.15 -13.62 -5.78
C LEU A 63 -4.92 -14.16 -5.02
N PRO A 64 -4.12 -15.05 -5.63
CA PRO A 64 -2.96 -15.60 -4.96
C PRO A 64 -1.99 -14.46 -4.65
N LEU A 65 -1.71 -14.26 -3.35
CA LEU A 65 -0.57 -13.46 -2.89
C LEU A 65 0.65 -13.92 -3.69
N VAL A 66 1.23 -13.03 -4.48
CA VAL A 66 2.42 -13.36 -5.27
C VAL A 66 3.49 -13.87 -4.30
N SER A 67 3.78 -15.16 -4.38
CA SER A 67 4.40 -15.87 -3.26
C SER A 67 5.90 -15.62 -3.16
N THR A 68 6.46 -14.74 -3.99
CA THR A 68 7.88 -14.41 -4.01
C THR A 68 8.11 -12.89 -4.06
N PRO A 69 9.12 -12.36 -3.34
CA PRO A 69 9.48 -10.95 -3.40
C PRO A 69 9.81 -10.46 -4.81
N GLY A 70 10.32 -11.33 -5.69
CA GLY A 70 10.62 -11.01 -7.08
C GLY A 70 9.37 -10.66 -7.90
N GLY A 71 8.24 -11.34 -7.66
CA GLY A 71 7.01 -11.05 -8.40
C GLY A 71 6.28 -9.78 -7.94
N ILE A 72 6.57 -9.27 -6.74
CA ILE A 72 6.10 -7.93 -6.31
C ILE A 72 6.89 -6.85 -7.06
N LEU A 73 8.22 -6.98 -7.12
CA LEU A 73 9.08 -6.02 -7.82
C LEU A 73 8.74 -5.91 -9.31
N GLN A 74 8.44 -7.02 -9.98
CA GLN A 74 8.08 -7.03 -11.40
C GLN A 74 6.77 -6.27 -11.69
N ARG A 75 5.74 -6.37 -10.83
CA ARG A 75 4.48 -5.65 -11.02
C ARG A 75 4.61 -4.14 -10.83
N ASN A 76 5.36 -3.72 -9.82
CA ASN A 76 5.62 -2.29 -9.59
C ASN A 76 6.34 -1.62 -10.77
N THR A 77 7.10 -2.39 -11.58
CA THR A 77 7.75 -1.86 -12.79
C THR A 77 6.84 -1.80 -14.03
N GLN A 78 5.66 -2.42 -13.99
CA GLN A 78 4.72 -2.43 -15.12
C GLN A 78 3.59 -1.39 -15.00
N THR A 79 3.43 -0.75 -13.84
CA THR A 79 2.49 0.36 -13.63
C THR A 79 3.19 1.73 -13.81
N SER A 80 3.73 1.99 -15.00
CA SER A 80 4.29 3.31 -15.42
C SER A 80 3.58 3.84 -16.66
#